data_AF-A0A959BQ17-F1
#
_entry.id   AF-A0A959BQ17-F1
#
_cell.length_a   1.000
_cell.length_b   1.000
_cell.length_c   1.000
_cell.angle_alpha   90.00
_cell.angle_beta   90.00
_cell.angle_gamma   90.00
#
_symmetry.space_group_name_H-M   'P 1'
#
loop_
_entity.id
_entity.type
_entity.pdbx_description
1 polymer ?
#
loop_
_entity_poly.entity_id
_entity_poly.type
_entity_poly.pdbx_seq_one_letter_code
_entity_poly.pdbx_strand_id
1 'polypeptide(L)'
;REDAYELDDYLNDYIEDDPASYKLRSNNYSTEEEDKSIPIPVESSFHDYLEQQLGLQDFGDERLEAIAHQIIGSIDDDGYLRREPIAIMDDLMFSQNIFVTKEEIVEVLKKIQRFDPPGIGARDLQECLLLQLYNKRDQEELEDMSLEEWDSLELAIEILKNHFDEFTKKHYLKLQNRLNITEEDLKGAIDEIVKLNPKPASGYSSSGNRSTQYIVPDFIIVNRDG
;
A
#
# COMPACT_ATOMS: atom_id res chain seq x y z
N ARG A 1 50.77 -57.46 43.96
CA ARG A 1 49.44 -57.14 44.54
C ARG A 1 49.20 -55.64 44.34
N GLU A 2 49.27 -55.05 43.13
CA GLU A 2 48.68 -55.44 41.82
C GLU A 2 47.23 -55.85 42.04
N ASP A 3 46.29 -54.95 41.75
CA ASP A 3 44.82 -55.11 41.66
C ASP A 3 44.09 -53.73 41.69
N ALA A 4 44.81 -52.59 41.61
CA ALA A 4 44.19 -51.24 41.62
C ALA A 4 44.24 -50.50 40.27
N TYR A 5 45.02 -50.99 39.30
CA TYR A 5 45.22 -50.31 38.00
C TYR A 5 44.30 -50.81 36.89
N GLU A 6 43.57 -51.91 37.05
CA GLU A 6 42.67 -52.43 36.00
C GLU A 6 41.25 -51.86 36.05
N LEU A 7 40.80 -51.30 37.18
CA LEU A 7 39.42 -50.80 37.31
C LEU A 7 39.25 -49.38 36.76
N ASP A 8 40.27 -48.52 36.91
CA ASP A 8 40.24 -47.13 36.41
C ASP A 8 40.34 -47.06 34.88
N ASP A 9 41.19 -47.88 34.27
CA ASP A 9 41.31 -47.94 32.81
C ASP A 9 40.05 -48.52 32.15
N TYR A 10 39.40 -49.51 32.78
CA TYR A 10 38.15 -50.09 32.29
C TYR A 10 36.95 -49.13 32.45
N LEU A 11 36.96 -48.27 33.48
CA LEU A 11 35.93 -47.23 33.64
C LEU A 11 36.08 -46.11 32.62
N ASN A 12 37.32 -45.72 32.28
CA ASN A 12 37.57 -44.66 31.30
C ASN A 12 37.17 -45.06 29.89
N ASP A 13 37.49 -46.28 29.44
CA ASP A 13 37.06 -46.77 28.12
C ASP A 13 35.53 -46.84 28.02
N TYR A 14 34.82 -47.17 29.11
CA TYR A 14 33.35 -47.21 29.14
C TYR A 14 32.70 -45.80 29.14
N ILE A 15 33.43 -44.77 29.60
CA ILE A 15 32.97 -43.35 29.61
C ILE A 15 33.21 -42.69 28.24
N GLU A 16 34.28 -43.05 27.53
CA GLU A 16 34.59 -42.52 26.20
C GLU A 16 33.67 -43.08 25.09
N ASP A 17 33.19 -44.32 25.24
CA ASP A 17 32.38 -45.00 24.22
C ASP A 17 30.85 -44.87 24.42
N ASP A 18 30.38 -44.16 25.46
CA ASP A 18 28.96 -43.83 25.64
C ASP A 18 28.61 -42.52 24.87
N PRO A 19 27.77 -42.57 23.81
CA PRO A 19 27.36 -41.39 23.06
C PRO A 19 26.58 -40.35 23.90
N ALA A 20 26.23 -40.67 25.16
CA ALA A 20 25.62 -39.74 26.09
C ALA A 20 26.64 -38.84 26.85
N SER A 21 27.94 -39.15 26.88
CA SER A 21 28.93 -38.37 27.65
C SER A 21 29.37 -37.07 26.96
N TYR A 22 29.04 -36.91 25.67
CA TYR A 22 29.33 -35.69 24.88
C TYR A 22 28.59 -34.43 25.38
N LYS A 23 27.73 -34.53 26.39
CA LYS A 23 26.89 -33.42 26.89
C LYS A 23 27.21 -32.94 28.31
N LEU A 24 28.38 -33.29 28.88
CA LEU A 24 28.79 -32.78 30.20
C LEU A 24 30.18 -32.14 30.22
N ARG A 25 30.67 -31.64 29.07
CA ARG A 25 31.59 -30.50 29.07
C ARG A 25 30.79 -29.23 28.82
N SER A 26 30.29 -28.65 29.90
CA SER A 26 29.85 -27.26 29.91
C SER A 26 31.05 -26.38 29.56
N ASN A 27 31.20 -26.09 28.27
CA ASN A 27 31.99 -24.95 27.84
C ASN A 27 31.22 -23.71 28.34
N ASN A 28 31.61 -23.19 29.50
CA ASN A 28 31.13 -21.90 30.02
C ASN A 28 31.74 -20.76 29.18
N TYR A 29 31.43 -20.76 27.89
CA TYR A 29 31.35 -19.56 27.08
C TYR A 29 29.88 -19.40 26.74
N SER A 30 29.09 -19.04 27.74
CA SER A 30 27.92 -18.22 27.49
C SER A 30 28.46 -16.84 27.11
N THR A 31 28.96 -16.73 25.87
CA THR A 31 28.70 -15.49 25.14
C THR A 31 27.19 -15.46 25.10
N GLU A 32 26.60 -14.62 25.93
CA GLU A 32 25.26 -14.12 25.71
C GLU A 32 25.32 -13.45 24.33
N GLU A 33 25.29 -14.25 23.26
CA GLU A 33 24.58 -13.87 22.07
C GLU A 33 23.15 -13.70 22.56
N GLU A 34 22.88 -12.54 23.15
CA GLU A 34 21.57 -11.93 23.03
C GLU A 34 21.25 -12.10 21.56
N ASP A 35 20.37 -13.06 21.30
CA ASP A 35 19.70 -13.22 20.02
C ASP A 35 18.91 -11.91 19.90
N LYS A 36 19.61 -10.85 19.45
CA LYS A 36 19.07 -9.52 19.25
C LYS A 36 18.17 -9.69 18.05
N SER A 37 16.99 -10.22 18.30
CA SER A 37 15.88 -10.19 17.36
C SER A 37 15.66 -8.71 17.10
N ILE A 38 16.18 -8.24 15.97
CA ILE A 38 15.87 -6.91 15.47
C ILE A 38 14.34 -6.89 15.40
N PRO A 39 13.66 -6.00 16.15
CA PRO A 39 12.21 -5.91 16.07
C PRO A 39 11.87 -5.67 14.61
N ILE A 40 11.12 -6.59 13.99
CA ILE A 40 10.62 -6.37 12.65
C ILE A 40 9.66 -5.19 12.76
N PRO A 41 9.94 -4.04 12.12
CA PRO A 41 8.99 -2.96 12.12
C PRO A 41 7.72 -3.46 11.45
N VAL A 42 6.60 -3.45 12.18
CA VAL A 42 5.28 -3.65 11.60
C VAL A 42 4.96 -2.38 10.84
N GLU A 43 5.31 -2.34 9.56
CA GLU A 43 4.85 -1.28 8.66
C GLU A 43 3.35 -1.50 8.42
N SER A 44 2.54 -0.50 8.75
CA SER A 44 1.12 -0.48 8.39
C SER A 44 0.98 -0.57 6.87
N SER A 45 0.18 -1.50 6.39
CA SER A 45 -0.09 -1.65 4.96
C SER A 45 -0.97 -0.51 4.44
N PHE A 46 -1.00 -0.36 3.12
CA PHE A 46 -1.91 0.58 2.47
C PHE A 46 -3.39 0.33 2.86
N HIS A 47 -3.78 -0.94 2.93
CA HIS A 47 -5.12 -1.32 3.36
C HIS A 47 -5.39 -0.92 4.81
N ASP A 48 -4.42 -1.08 5.71
CA ASP A 48 -4.58 -0.65 7.11
C ASP A 48 -4.84 0.87 7.21
N TYR A 49 -4.23 1.66 6.32
CA TYR A 49 -4.45 3.11 6.27
C TYR A 49 -5.87 3.46 5.79
N LEU A 50 -6.41 2.74 4.82
CA LEU A 50 -7.80 2.91 4.38
C LEU A 50 -8.79 2.45 5.45
N GLU A 51 -8.50 1.34 6.15
CA GLU A 51 -9.30 0.83 7.25
C GLU A 51 -9.37 1.82 8.42
N GLN A 52 -8.25 2.50 8.73
CA GLN A 52 -8.24 3.58 9.71
C GLN A 52 -9.15 4.75 9.29
N GLN A 53 -9.16 5.12 8.01
CA GLN A 53 -10.03 6.18 7.51
C GLN A 53 -11.51 5.76 7.50
N LEU A 54 -11.80 4.50 7.20
CA LEU A 54 -13.14 3.93 7.31
C LEU A 54 -13.66 4.06 8.75
N GLY A 55 -12.84 3.70 9.74
CA GLY A 55 -13.21 3.80 11.16
C GLY A 55 -13.42 5.23 11.68
N LEU A 56 -12.99 6.25 10.93
CA LEU A 56 -13.24 7.66 11.25
C LEU A 56 -14.55 8.19 10.64
N GLN A 57 -15.13 7.46 9.69
CA GLN A 57 -16.37 7.84 9.01
C GLN A 57 -17.58 7.17 9.63
N ASP A 58 -18.67 7.92 9.75
CA ASP A 58 -19.96 7.37 10.17
C ASP A 58 -20.76 6.93 8.93
N PHE A 59 -20.93 5.62 8.78
CA PHE A 59 -21.76 5.04 7.73
C PHE A 59 -23.23 4.93 8.13
N GLY A 60 -23.56 5.09 9.42
CA GLY A 60 -24.92 5.06 9.97
C GLY A 60 -25.60 3.69 10.00
N ASP A 61 -25.14 2.73 9.20
CA ASP A 61 -25.67 1.37 9.07
C ASP A 61 -24.52 0.37 8.94
N GLU A 62 -24.54 -0.70 9.76
CA GLU A 62 -23.57 -1.81 9.76
C GLU A 62 -23.46 -2.45 8.37
N ARG A 63 -24.55 -2.45 7.61
CA ARG A 63 -24.55 -2.96 6.24
C ARG A 63 -23.73 -2.10 5.29
N LEU A 64 -23.79 -0.77 5.42
CA LEU A 64 -23.01 0.15 4.59
C LEU A 64 -21.53 0.09 4.96
N GLU A 65 -21.22 -0.13 6.23
CA GLU A 65 -19.87 -0.38 6.72
C GLU A 65 -19.31 -1.71 6.15
N ALA A 66 -20.11 -2.78 6.16
CA ALA A 66 -19.73 -4.06 5.54
C ALA A 66 -19.45 -3.94 4.03
N ILE A 67 -20.25 -3.15 3.30
CA ILE A 67 -19.96 -2.81 1.91
C ILE A 67 -18.62 -2.09 1.80
N ALA A 68 -18.34 -1.15 2.71
CA ALA A 68 -17.12 -0.34 2.66
C ALA A 68 -15.87 -1.20 2.88
N HIS A 69 -15.88 -2.09 3.87
CA HIS A 69 -14.81 -3.07 4.08
C HIS A 69 -14.59 -3.96 2.84
N GLN A 70 -15.68 -4.45 2.24
CA GLN A 70 -15.58 -5.29 1.05
C GLN A 70 -14.97 -4.53 -0.14
N ILE A 71 -15.32 -3.26 -0.32
CA ILE A 71 -14.73 -2.40 -1.36
C ILE A 71 -13.24 -2.19 -1.09
N ILE A 72 -12.86 -1.79 0.12
CA ILE A 72 -11.45 -1.55 0.50
C ILE A 72 -10.61 -2.81 0.31
N GLY A 73 -11.12 -3.97 0.73
CA GLY A 73 -10.46 -5.26 0.51
C GLY A 73 -10.38 -5.70 -0.95
N SER A 74 -11.14 -5.06 -1.85
CA SER A 74 -11.13 -5.32 -3.30
C SER A 74 -10.32 -4.31 -4.10
N ILE A 75 -9.70 -3.31 -3.46
CA ILE A 75 -8.80 -2.35 -4.09
C ILE A 75 -7.44 -3.03 -4.32
N ASP A 76 -6.88 -2.88 -5.51
CA ASP A 76 -5.55 -3.41 -5.84
C ASP A 76 -4.42 -2.54 -5.25
N ASP A 77 -3.19 -3.06 -5.25
CA ASP A 77 -1.98 -2.37 -4.77
C ASP A 77 -1.67 -1.05 -5.51
N ASP A 78 -2.24 -0.83 -6.70
CA ASP A 78 -2.11 0.42 -7.45
C ASP A 78 -3.23 1.43 -7.16
N GLY A 79 -4.21 1.05 -6.33
CA GLY A 79 -5.29 1.88 -5.83
C GLY A 79 -6.58 1.85 -6.66
N TYR A 80 -6.65 0.96 -7.66
CA TYR A 80 -7.82 0.81 -8.52
C TYR A 80 -8.79 -0.26 -8.02
N LEU A 81 -10.09 -0.03 -8.21
CA LEU A 81 -11.13 -1.02 -7.99
C LEU A 81 -11.48 -1.69 -9.33
N ARG A 82 -10.87 -2.84 -9.61
CA ARG A 82 -11.11 -3.59 -10.86
C ARG A 82 -12.34 -4.49 -10.82
N ARG A 83 -12.90 -4.72 -9.62
CA ARG A 83 -14.11 -5.54 -9.47
C ARG A 83 -15.36 -4.75 -9.83
N GLU A 84 -16.27 -5.41 -10.53
CA GLU A 84 -17.56 -4.82 -10.84
C GLU A 84 -18.47 -4.79 -9.60
N PRO A 85 -19.37 -3.79 -9.46
CA PRO A 85 -20.30 -3.70 -8.33
C PRO A 85 -21.17 -4.96 -8.15
N ILE A 86 -21.49 -5.66 -9.24
CA ILE A 86 -22.29 -6.89 -9.19
C ILE A 86 -21.51 -8.02 -8.51
N ALA A 87 -20.21 -8.15 -8.78
CA ALA A 87 -19.38 -9.15 -8.12
C ALA A 87 -19.24 -8.87 -6.61
N ILE A 88 -19.12 -7.60 -6.24
CA ILE A 88 -19.07 -7.18 -4.83
C ILE A 88 -20.39 -7.51 -4.10
N MET A 89 -21.53 -7.29 -4.76
CA MET A 89 -22.85 -7.66 -4.23
C MET A 89 -22.97 -9.16 -3.98
N ASP A 90 -22.54 -9.97 -4.96
CA ASP A 90 -22.57 -11.44 -4.84
C ASP A 90 -21.66 -11.90 -3.68
N ASP A 91 -20.46 -11.36 -3.56
CA ASP A 91 -19.53 -11.68 -2.48
C ASP A 91 -20.15 -11.39 -1.10
N LEU A 92 -20.81 -10.24 -0.92
CA LEU A 92 -21.49 -9.87 0.32
C LEU A 92 -22.66 -10.81 0.64
N MET A 93 -23.42 -11.19 -0.39
CA MET A 93 -24.54 -12.13 -0.24
C MET A 93 -24.04 -13.53 0.16
N PHE A 94 -22.96 -14.03 -0.45
CA PHE A 94 -22.46 -15.37 -0.17
C PHE A 94 -21.66 -15.48 1.13
N SER A 95 -20.82 -14.49 1.44
CA SER A 95 -19.91 -14.55 2.58
C SER A 95 -20.56 -14.12 3.89
N GLN A 96 -21.43 -13.11 3.83
CA GLN A 96 -21.99 -12.45 5.02
C GLN A 96 -23.51 -12.54 5.09
N ASN A 97 -24.18 -13.13 4.09
CA ASN A 97 -25.64 -13.21 4.00
C ASN A 97 -26.32 -11.82 4.04
N ILE A 98 -25.64 -10.82 3.48
CA ILE A 98 -26.09 -9.43 3.42
C ILE A 98 -26.67 -9.16 2.03
N PHE A 99 -27.90 -8.66 2.00
CA PHE A 99 -28.55 -8.23 0.76
C PHE A 99 -28.34 -6.73 0.56
N VAL A 100 -27.68 -6.37 -0.54
CA VAL A 100 -27.39 -4.98 -0.92
C VAL A 100 -27.81 -4.74 -2.35
N THR A 101 -28.09 -3.49 -2.68
CA THR A 101 -28.38 -3.05 -4.04
C THR A 101 -27.14 -2.48 -4.69
N LYS A 102 -27.16 -2.38 -6.03
CA LYS A 102 -26.09 -1.74 -6.78
C LYS A 102 -25.96 -0.25 -6.41
N GLU A 103 -27.07 0.41 -6.14
CA GLU A 103 -27.12 1.82 -5.77
C GLU A 103 -26.35 2.06 -4.47
N GLU A 104 -26.53 1.21 -3.47
CA GLU A 104 -25.85 1.30 -2.17
C GLU A 104 -24.35 1.10 -2.31
N ILE A 105 -23.91 0.14 -3.13
CA ILE A 105 -22.49 -0.05 -3.43
C ILE A 105 -21.89 1.19 -4.08
N VAL A 106 -22.59 1.80 -5.04
CA VAL A 106 -22.13 3.02 -5.71
C VAL A 106 -22.08 4.22 -4.75
N GLU A 107 -23.04 4.33 -3.82
CA GLU A 107 -23.04 5.38 -2.80
C GLU A 107 -21.87 5.24 -1.84
N VAL A 108 -21.61 4.03 -1.34
CA VAL A 108 -20.47 3.75 -0.46
C VAL A 108 -19.15 3.94 -1.20
N LEU A 109 -19.06 3.49 -2.45
CA LEU A 109 -17.87 3.71 -3.29
C LEU A 109 -17.55 5.20 -3.42
N LYS A 110 -18.56 6.06 -3.65
CA LYS A 110 -18.34 7.52 -3.71
C LYS A 110 -17.81 8.11 -2.40
N LYS A 111 -18.19 7.54 -1.25
CA LYS A 111 -17.62 7.95 0.05
C LYS A 111 -16.14 7.54 0.14
N ILE A 112 -15.82 6.31 -0.23
CA ILE A 112 -14.44 5.78 -0.23
C ILE A 112 -13.55 6.55 -1.21
N GLN A 113 -14.06 6.93 -2.38
CA GLN A 113 -13.32 7.72 -3.37
C GLN A 113 -12.92 9.13 -2.88
N ARG A 114 -13.43 9.57 -1.72
CA ARG A 114 -13.02 10.81 -1.03
C ARG A 114 -11.92 10.60 0.02
N PHE A 115 -11.47 9.37 0.21
CA PHE A 115 -10.37 9.07 1.12
C PHE A 115 -9.05 9.57 0.56
N ASP A 116 -8.06 9.71 1.44
CA ASP A 116 -6.68 10.00 1.07
C ASP A 116 -5.93 8.67 0.83
N PRO A 117 -5.11 8.54 -0.23
CA PRO A 117 -4.82 9.50 -1.28
C PRO A 117 -5.97 9.69 -2.29
N PRO A 118 -6.15 10.90 -2.84
CA PRO A 118 -7.22 11.16 -3.81
C PRO A 118 -7.06 10.32 -5.08
N GLY A 119 -8.19 9.89 -5.64
CA GLY A 119 -8.23 9.01 -6.81
C GLY A 119 -8.23 7.51 -6.48
N ILE A 120 -8.23 7.15 -5.20
CA ILE A 120 -8.40 5.76 -4.75
C ILE A 120 -9.78 5.21 -5.11
N GLY A 121 -9.85 3.91 -5.40
CA GLY A 121 -11.13 3.25 -5.75
C GLY A 121 -11.68 3.69 -7.12
N ALA A 122 -10.85 4.30 -7.96
CA ALA A 122 -11.18 4.56 -9.36
C ALA A 122 -11.24 3.24 -10.14
N ARG A 123 -12.11 3.16 -11.15
CA ARG A 123 -12.24 1.98 -12.02
C ARG A 123 -11.33 2.07 -13.24
N ASP A 124 -11.01 3.29 -13.67
CA ASP A 124 -10.12 3.58 -14.77
C ASP A 124 -9.29 4.85 -14.53
N LEU A 125 -8.31 5.07 -15.42
CA LEU A 125 -7.40 6.20 -15.32
C LEU A 125 -8.12 7.56 -15.43
N GLN A 126 -9.15 7.65 -16.27
CA GLN A 126 -9.90 8.88 -16.47
C GLN A 126 -10.61 9.28 -15.17
N GLU A 127 -11.30 8.32 -14.53
CA GLU A 127 -11.96 8.48 -13.24
C GLU A 127 -10.95 8.82 -12.15
N CYS A 128 -9.78 8.17 -12.11
CA CYS A 128 -8.73 8.43 -11.13
C CYS A 128 -8.25 9.89 -11.18
N LEU A 129 -7.94 10.40 -12.37
CA LEU A 129 -7.48 11.77 -12.56
C LEU A 129 -8.58 12.79 -12.27
N LEU A 130 -9.83 12.50 -12.66
CA LEU A 130 -10.98 13.35 -12.34
C LEU A 130 -11.22 13.46 -10.84
N LEU A 131 -11.15 12.35 -10.10
CA LEU A 131 -11.29 12.35 -8.65
C LEU A 131 -10.21 13.21 -7.98
N GLN A 132 -8.97 13.18 -8.47
CA GLN A 132 -7.90 14.03 -7.97
C GLN A 132 -8.14 15.51 -8.25
N LEU A 133 -8.59 15.86 -9.46
CA LEU A 133 -8.93 17.25 -9.79
C LEU A 133 -10.13 17.76 -8.99
N TYR A 134 -11.17 16.94 -8.81
CA TYR A 134 -12.31 17.30 -7.98
C TYR A 134 -11.91 17.48 -6.53
N ASN A 135 -11.05 16.61 -5.98
CA ASN A 135 -10.54 16.80 -4.64
C ASN A 135 -9.75 18.12 -4.52
N LYS A 136 -8.87 18.42 -5.48
CA LYS A 136 -8.12 19.70 -5.51
C LYS A 136 -9.06 20.91 -5.59
N ARG A 137 -10.12 20.81 -6.38
CA ARG A 137 -11.15 21.85 -6.53
C ARG A 137 -12.05 21.97 -5.29
N ASP A 138 -12.22 20.92 -4.50
CA ASP A 138 -13.10 20.96 -3.33
C ASP A 138 -12.34 21.33 -2.03
N GLN A 139 -11.01 21.38 -2.07
CA GLN A 139 -10.15 21.77 -0.94
C GLN A 139 -10.10 23.29 -0.73
N GLU A 140 -9.90 23.73 0.52
CA GLU A 140 -9.88 25.14 0.94
C GLU A 140 -8.68 25.95 0.41
N GLU A 141 -7.67 25.29 -0.19
CA GLU A 141 -6.49 25.94 -0.82
C GLU A 141 -6.85 26.88 -2.00
N LEU A 142 -8.13 26.96 -2.37
CA LEU A 142 -8.64 27.88 -3.38
C LEU A 142 -8.63 29.35 -2.97
N GLU A 143 -8.60 29.67 -1.67
CA GLU A 143 -8.59 31.07 -1.24
C GLU A 143 -7.36 31.84 -1.72
N ASP A 144 -6.25 31.12 -1.99
CA ASP A 144 -4.99 31.68 -2.48
C ASP A 144 -4.74 31.44 -3.98
N MET A 145 -5.65 30.75 -4.68
CA MET A 145 -5.47 30.40 -6.08
C MET A 145 -5.78 31.58 -7.00
N SER A 146 -4.92 31.84 -7.98
CA SER A 146 -5.17 32.87 -8.99
C SER A 146 -6.30 32.46 -9.94
N LEU A 147 -6.97 33.44 -10.55
CA LEU A 147 -8.06 33.19 -11.50
C LEU A 147 -7.59 32.32 -12.69
N GLU A 148 -6.36 32.51 -13.14
CA GLU A 148 -5.76 31.75 -14.24
C GLU A 148 -5.55 30.26 -13.89
N GLU A 149 -5.18 29.97 -12.65
CA GLU A 149 -5.04 28.59 -12.15
C GLU A 149 -6.40 27.92 -12.01
N TRP A 150 -7.41 28.65 -11.54
CA TRP A 150 -8.80 28.16 -11.48
C TRP A 150 -9.34 27.81 -12.86
N ASP A 151 -9.17 28.70 -13.84
CA ASP A 151 -9.61 28.47 -15.22
C ASP A 151 -8.87 27.27 -15.84
N SER A 152 -7.58 27.11 -15.55
CA SER A 152 -6.78 25.95 -15.97
C SER A 152 -7.28 24.65 -15.33
N LEU A 153 -7.67 24.68 -14.05
CA LEU A 153 -8.22 23.54 -13.32
C LEU A 153 -9.57 23.10 -13.89
N GLU A 154 -10.50 24.03 -14.08
CA GLU A 154 -11.81 23.74 -14.67
C GLU A 154 -11.68 23.25 -16.11
N LEU A 155 -10.76 23.81 -16.89
CA LEU A 155 -10.47 23.35 -18.23
C LEU A 155 -9.88 21.93 -18.25
N ALA A 156 -8.99 21.61 -17.31
CA ALA A 156 -8.45 20.26 -17.13
C ALA A 156 -9.56 19.23 -16.83
N ILE A 157 -10.49 19.59 -15.94
CA ILE A 157 -11.67 18.76 -15.62
C ILE A 157 -12.52 18.55 -16.88
N GLU A 158 -12.80 19.60 -17.64
CA GLU A 158 -13.61 19.52 -18.86
C GLU A 158 -12.93 18.64 -19.94
N ILE A 159 -11.62 18.80 -20.15
CA ILE A 159 -10.83 17.98 -21.07
C ILE A 159 -10.91 16.50 -20.67
N LEU A 160 -10.65 16.19 -19.40
CA LEU A 160 -10.68 14.80 -18.94
C LEU A 160 -12.09 14.22 -18.94
N LYS A 161 -13.14 15.01 -18.71
CA LYS A 161 -14.51 14.50 -18.66
C LYS A 161 -15.09 14.22 -20.04
N ASN A 162 -14.93 15.14 -20.98
CA ASN A 162 -15.63 15.10 -22.28
C ASN A 162 -14.71 14.83 -23.48
N HIS A 163 -13.39 14.99 -23.32
CA HIS A 163 -12.42 14.91 -24.42
C HIS A 163 -11.17 14.08 -24.09
N PHE A 164 -11.33 13.05 -23.24
CA PHE A 164 -10.22 12.19 -22.80
C PHE A 164 -9.53 11.48 -23.97
N ASP A 165 -10.29 11.00 -24.95
CA ASP A 165 -9.76 10.33 -26.15
C ASP A 165 -8.90 11.27 -26.99
N GLU A 166 -9.34 12.52 -27.17
CA GLU A 166 -8.55 13.53 -27.87
C GLU A 166 -7.27 13.90 -27.10
N PHE A 167 -7.36 14.00 -25.77
CA PHE A 167 -6.23 14.29 -24.90
C PHE A 167 -5.16 13.18 -24.95
N THR A 168 -5.56 11.92 -24.75
CA THR A 168 -4.65 10.76 -24.77
C THR A 168 -3.94 10.59 -26.12
N LYS A 169 -4.62 10.92 -27.22
CA LYS A 169 -4.05 10.91 -28.58
C LYS A 169 -3.23 12.16 -28.93
N LYS A 170 -3.11 13.13 -28.00
CA LYS A 170 -2.42 14.41 -28.20
C LYS A 170 -2.98 15.24 -29.37
N HIS A 171 -4.29 15.16 -29.60
CA HIS A 171 -4.97 15.92 -30.65
C HIS A 171 -5.26 17.36 -30.19
N TYR A 172 -4.21 18.11 -29.81
CA TYR A 172 -4.31 19.44 -29.20
C TYR A 172 -5.03 20.47 -30.07
N LEU A 173 -4.74 20.49 -31.38
CA LEU A 173 -5.45 21.36 -32.34
C LEU A 173 -6.96 21.10 -32.36
N LYS A 174 -7.39 19.84 -32.19
CA LYS A 174 -8.82 19.49 -32.17
C LYS A 174 -9.48 19.94 -30.87
N LEU A 175 -8.76 19.85 -29.74
CA LEU A 175 -9.21 20.36 -28.44
C LEU A 175 -9.38 21.87 -28.47
N GLN A 176 -8.37 22.61 -28.96
CA GLN A 176 -8.42 24.07 -29.08
C GLN A 176 -9.63 24.54 -29.89
N ASN A 177 -9.86 23.92 -31.05
CA ASN A 177 -10.98 24.28 -31.92
C ASN A 177 -12.35 23.92 -31.30
N ARG A 178 -12.45 22.83 -30.52
CA ARG A 178 -13.71 22.41 -29.89
C ARG A 178 -14.07 23.24 -28.67
N LEU A 179 -13.09 23.50 -27.83
CA LEU A 179 -13.26 24.24 -26.58
C LEU A 179 -13.15 25.75 -26.78
N ASN A 180 -12.73 26.21 -27.97
CA ASN A 180 -12.51 27.60 -28.32
C ASN A 180 -11.56 28.30 -27.33
N ILE A 181 -10.45 27.63 -27.04
CA ILE A 181 -9.42 28.04 -26.09
C ILE A 181 -8.12 28.39 -26.81
N THR A 182 -7.27 29.20 -26.16
CA THR A 182 -5.95 29.53 -26.69
C THR A 182 -4.94 28.40 -26.44
N GLU A 183 -3.74 28.53 -27.02
CA GLU A 183 -2.63 27.61 -26.74
C GLU A 183 -2.12 27.72 -25.30
N GLU A 184 -2.15 28.94 -24.73
CA GLU A 184 -1.72 29.18 -23.36
C GLU A 184 -2.68 28.50 -22.37
N ASP A 185 -3.99 28.64 -22.58
CA ASP A 185 -5.02 27.99 -21.73
C ASP A 185 -4.90 26.46 -21.78
N LEU A 186 -4.73 25.90 -23.00
CA LEU A 186 -4.56 24.47 -23.17
C LEU A 186 -3.31 23.97 -22.45
N LYS A 187 -2.21 24.72 -22.53
CA LYS A 187 -0.96 24.36 -21.86
C LYS A 187 -1.14 24.39 -20.34
N GLY A 188 -1.81 25.40 -19.79
CA GLY A 188 -2.14 25.47 -18.36
C GLY A 188 -2.91 24.23 -17.89
N ALA A 189 -3.97 23.86 -18.63
CA ALA A 189 -4.75 22.66 -18.30
C ALA A 189 -3.93 21.36 -18.42
N ILE A 190 -3.06 21.23 -19.42
CA ILE A 190 -2.17 20.06 -19.55
C ILE A 190 -1.19 20.01 -18.38
N ASP A 191 -0.60 21.13 -17.99
CA ASP A 191 0.35 21.22 -16.88
C ASP A 191 -0.32 20.81 -15.56
N GLU A 192 -1.60 21.15 -15.37
CA GLU A 192 -2.39 20.66 -14.22
C GLU A 192 -2.60 19.14 -14.25
N ILE A 193 -2.96 18.56 -15.40
CA ILE A 193 -3.17 17.11 -15.53
C ILE A 193 -1.86 16.33 -15.31
N VAL A 194 -0.73 16.85 -15.79
CA VAL A 194 0.58 16.17 -15.71
C VAL A 194 1.12 16.12 -14.27
N LYS A 195 0.72 17.05 -13.40
CA LYS A 195 1.09 17.04 -11.97
C LYS A 195 0.42 15.91 -11.18
N LEU A 196 -0.66 15.33 -11.70
CA LEU A 196 -1.45 14.29 -11.01
C LEU A 196 -0.75 12.92 -11.01
N ASN A 197 -1.12 12.08 -10.05
CA ASN A 197 -0.53 10.75 -9.89
C ASN A 197 -1.45 9.65 -10.45
N PRO A 198 -1.07 8.96 -11.54
CA PRO A 198 -1.91 7.91 -12.13
C PRO A 198 -1.99 6.62 -11.30
N LYS A 199 -1.23 6.50 -10.20
CA LYS A 199 -1.26 5.36 -9.28
C LYS A 199 -1.29 5.86 -7.83
N PRO A 200 -2.48 6.12 -7.27
CA PRO A 200 -2.62 6.76 -5.96
C PRO A 200 -1.97 5.95 -4.83
N ALA A 201 -2.06 4.61 -4.86
CA ALA A 201 -1.48 3.76 -3.83
C ALA A 201 0.03 3.51 -3.95
N SER A 202 0.69 3.99 -5.02
CA SER A 202 2.12 3.70 -5.26
C SER A 202 3.05 4.20 -4.15
N GLY A 203 2.66 5.27 -3.44
CA GLY A 203 3.43 5.81 -2.31
C GLY A 203 3.38 4.94 -1.04
N TYR A 204 2.39 4.04 -0.94
CA TYR A 204 2.13 3.19 0.22
C TYR A 204 2.55 1.74 0.00
N SER A 205 3.03 1.39 -1.19
CA SER A 205 3.65 0.09 -1.43
C SER A 205 4.74 -0.14 -0.37
N SER A 206 4.52 -1.15 0.48
CA SER A 206 5.33 -1.41 1.66
C SER A 206 6.81 -1.38 1.30
N SER A 207 7.62 -0.72 2.14
CA SER A 207 9.07 -0.84 2.05
C SER A 207 9.55 -2.30 2.22
N GLY A 208 8.67 -3.23 2.60
CA GLY A 208 8.89 -4.68 2.53
C GLY A 208 9.25 -5.22 1.13
N ASN A 209 8.92 -4.51 0.03
CA ASN A 209 9.37 -4.86 -1.33
C ASN A 209 10.44 -3.90 -1.89
N ARG A 210 10.87 -2.88 -1.12
CA ARG A 210 12.22 -2.38 -1.33
C ARG A 210 13.10 -3.51 -0.87
N SER A 211 13.58 -4.31 -1.82
CA SER A 211 14.72 -5.19 -1.66
C SER A 211 15.62 -4.58 -0.61
N THR A 212 15.61 -5.14 0.60
CA THR A 212 16.54 -4.75 1.65
C THR A 212 17.89 -4.90 0.99
N GLN A 213 18.47 -3.79 0.56
CA GLN A 213 19.78 -3.80 -0.04
C GLN A 213 20.69 -4.17 1.11
N TYR A 214 20.94 -5.48 1.24
CA TYR A 214 21.94 -5.97 2.16
C TYR A 214 23.25 -5.35 1.69
N ILE A 215 23.68 -4.32 2.43
CA ILE A 215 25.03 -3.81 2.31
C ILE A 215 25.90 -4.95 2.85
N VAL A 216 26.47 -5.73 1.95
CA VAL A 216 27.48 -6.73 2.30
C VAL A 216 28.73 -5.96 2.67
N PRO A 217 29.19 -6.00 3.94
CA PRO A 217 30.41 -5.32 4.32
C PRO A 217 31.60 -6.03 3.66
N ASP A 218 32.54 -5.26 3.11
CA ASP A 218 33.77 -5.82 2.52
C ASP A 218 34.67 -6.52 3.57
N PHE A 219 34.48 -6.21 4.86
CA PHE A 219 35.24 -6.79 5.96
C PHE A 219 34.35 -7.10 7.16
N ILE A 220 34.48 -8.33 7.68
CA ILE A 220 33.90 -8.75 8.95
C ILE A 220 35.02 -8.72 9.98
N ILE A 221 35.01 -7.71 10.86
CA ILE A 221 35.96 -7.65 11.98
C ILE A 221 35.42 -8.55 13.07
N VAL A 222 36.06 -9.70 13.25
CA VAL A 222 35.79 -10.57 14.39
C VAL A 222 36.81 -10.23 15.47
N ASN A 223 36.35 -9.62 16.56
CA ASN A 223 37.19 -9.44 17.73
C ASN A 223 37.39 -10.82 18.36
N ARG A 224 38.55 -11.43 18.13
CA ARG A 224 39.05 -12.46 19.03
C ARG A 224 39.77 -11.71 20.12
N ASP A 225 39.24 -11.84 21.33
CA ASP A 225 39.67 -11.22 22.59
C ASP A 225 41.17 -10.89 22.65
N GLY A 226 41.51 -9.82 23.38
CA GLY A 226 42.90 -9.60 23.79
C GLY A 226 43.50 -10.86 24.42
#